data_AF-A0A7C1FQU3-F1
#
_entry.id   AF-A0A7C1FQU3-F1
#
_cell.length_a   1.000
_cell.length_b   1.000
_cell.length_c   1.000
_cell.angle_alpha   90.00
_cell.angle_beta   90.00
_cell.angle_gamma   90.00
#
_symmetry.space_group_name_H-M   'P 1'
#
loop_
_entity.id
_entity.type
_entity.pdbx_description
1 polymer ?
#
loop_
_entity_poly.entity_id
_entity_poly.type
_entity_poly.pdbx_seq_one_letter_code
_entity_poly.pdbx_strand_id
1 'polypeptide(L)'
;MAEYDTFINKNFEDLKDEEEIVGVIRDLSPGKKKYKCLCAKFIVSKDPNKYPDRLWIRLGRGQLVKDHPCSVKILEILKPY
;
A
#
# COMPACT_ATOMS: atom_id res chain seq x y z
N MET A 1 -4.53 13.12 -4.50
CA MET A 1 -3.77 11.86 -4.60
C MET A 1 -3.19 11.59 -3.24
N ALA A 2 -3.69 10.59 -2.53
CA ALA A 2 -3.06 10.13 -1.31
C ALA A 2 -1.94 9.16 -1.67
N GLU A 3 -0.85 9.23 -0.91
CA GLU A 3 0.26 8.31 -1.04
C GLU A 3 0.23 7.35 0.14
N TYR A 4 0.33 6.07 -0.15
CA TYR A 4 0.34 5.01 0.84
C TYR A 4 1.62 4.19 0.73
N ASP A 5 2.10 3.66 1.85
CA ASP A 5 3.19 2.67 1.89
C ASP A 5 2.67 1.39 2.54
N THR A 6 2.98 0.24 1.95
CA THR A 6 2.68 -1.08 2.52
C THR A 6 3.96 -1.88 2.73
N PHE A 7 3.93 -2.76 3.73
CA PHE A 7 5.03 -3.67 4.01
C PHE A 7 4.70 -5.09 3.55
N ILE A 8 5.61 -5.67 2.75
CA ILE A 8 5.46 -7.03 2.22
C ILE A 8 6.66 -7.86 2.62
N ASN A 9 6.41 -8.98 3.31
CA ASN A 9 7.49 -9.78 3.90
C ASN A 9 8.11 -10.80 2.92
N LYS A 10 7.37 -11.22 1.89
CA LYS A 10 7.80 -12.25 0.93
C LYS A 10 8.49 -11.64 -0.29
N ASN A 11 7.75 -11.32 -1.36
CA ASN A 11 8.27 -10.74 -2.59
C ASN A 11 7.18 -9.93 -3.32
N PHE A 12 7.59 -8.94 -4.11
CA PHE A 12 6.69 -8.13 -4.95
C PHE A 12 6.05 -8.94 -6.09
N GLU A 13 6.71 -10.01 -6.54
CA GLU A 13 6.23 -10.87 -7.63
C GLU A 13 5.06 -11.77 -7.22
N ASP A 14 4.98 -12.12 -5.93
CA ASP A 14 3.87 -12.90 -5.34
C ASP A 14 2.60 -12.03 -5.19
N LEU A 15 2.76 -10.71 -5.35
CA LEU A 15 1.69 -9.74 -5.33
C LEU A 15 0.92 -9.88 -6.65
N LYS A 16 -0.20 -10.62 -6.56
CA LYS A 16 -1.12 -10.75 -7.68
C LYS A 16 -1.82 -9.43 -7.95
N ASP A 17 -1.91 -9.10 -9.23
CA ASP A 17 -2.65 -7.93 -9.69
C ASP A 17 -4.13 -8.11 -9.36
N GLU A 18 -4.77 -7.06 -8.84
CA GLU A 18 -6.21 -7.00 -8.62
C GLU A 18 -6.77 -7.91 -7.52
N GLU A 19 -5.92 -8.53 -6.69
CA GLU A 19 -6.41 -9.26 -5.51
C GLU A 19 -6.63 -8.34 -4.30
N GLU A 20 -7.66 -8.68 -3.52
CA GLU A 20 -7.97 -8.03 -2.25
C GLU A 20 -6.96 -8.46 -1.19
N ILE A 21 -6.12 -7.53 -0.76
CA ILE A 21 -5.07 -7.78 0.22
C ILE A 21 -5.46 -7.12 1.53
N VAL A 22 -5.41 -7.90 2.59
CA VAL A 22 -5.51 -7.38 3.96
C VAL A 22 -4.12 -7.14 4.48
N GLY A 23 -3.80 -5.89 4.81
CA GLY A 23 -2.45 -5.53 5.26
C GLY A 23 -2.38 -4.24 6.05
N VAL A 24 -1.16 -3.91 6.46
CA VAL A 24 -0.89 -2.63 7.12
C VAL A 24 -0.51 -1.61 6.04
N ILE A 25 -1.29 -0.55 5.94
CA ILE A 25 -0.99 0.61 5.11
C ILE A 25 -0.54 1.78 5.99
N ARG A 26 0.42 2.55 5.49
CA ARG A 26 0.87 3.80 6.07
C ARG A 26 0.49 4.94 5.16
N ASP A 27 -0.32 5.85 5.68
CA ASP A 27 -0.57 7.12 5.01
C ASP A 27 0.70 7.97 5.04
N LEU A 28 1.24 8.27 3.85
CA LEU A 28 2.38 9.15 3.60
C LEU A 28 1.95 10.60 3.34
N SER A 29 0.64 10.86 3.32
CA SER A 29 0.10 12.20 3.11
C SER A 29 0.69 13.18 4.14
N PRO A 30 1.30 14.31 3.72
CA PRO A 30 1.93 15.25 4.62
C PRO A 30 0.86 15.93 5.51
N GLY A 31 0.85 15.58 6.80
CA GLY A 31 -0.07 16.14 7.79
C GLY A 31 0.56 16.28 9.18
N LYS A 32 -0.25 16.67 10.19
CA LYS A 32 0.20 16.89 11.60
C LYS A 32 0.87 15.68 12.28
N LYS A 33 0.69 14.46 11.75
CA LYS A 33 1.35 13.24 12.23
C LYS A 33 2.13 12.64 11.07
N LYS A 34 3.41 12.34 11.30
CA LYS A 34 4.34 11.93 10.24
C LYS A 34 3.91 10.65 9.52
N TYR A 35 3.29 9.68 10.19
CA TYR A 35 2.81 8.44 9.55
C TYR A 35 1.63 7.85 10.34
N LYS A 36 0.45 7.67 9.71
CA LYS A 36 -0.66 6.89 10.29
C LYS A 36 -0.60 5.47 9.74
N CYS A 37 -0.20 4.53 10.59
CA CYS A 37 -0.31 3.10 10.30
C CYS A 37 -1.75 2.64 10.58
N LEU A 38 -2.39 2.04 9.59
CA LEU A 38 -3.76 1.55 9.66
C LEU A 38 -3.77 0.15 9.06
N CYS A 39 -4.45 -0.80 9.69
CA CYS A 39 -4.77 -2.05 9.03
C CYS A 39 -5.94 -1.78 8.10
N ALA A 40 -5.83 -2.17 6.83
CA ALA A 40 -6.89 -1.99 5.86
C ALA A 40 -6.94 -3.16 4.89
N LYS A 41 -8.12 -3.42 4.35
CA LYS A 41 -8.31 -4.21 3.13
C LYS A 41 -8.20 -3.27 1.95
N PHE A 42 -7.34 -3.60 1.00
CA PHE A 42 -7.11 -2.80 -0.20
C PHE A 42 -6.79 -3.69 -1.40
N ILE A 43 -7.14 -3.21 -2.59
CA ILE A 43 -6.80 -3.85 -3.86
C ILE A 43 -5.58 -3.15 -4.42
N VAL A 44 -4.57 -3.91 -4.83
CA VAL A 44 -3.37 -3.40 -5.49
C VAL A 44 -3.42 -3.74 -6.97
N SER A 45 -3.05 -2.79 -7.82
CA SER A 45 -2.79 -3.04 -9.23
C SER A 45 -1.41 -2.52 -9.60
N LYS A 46 -0.65 -3.29 -10.38
CA LYS A 46 0.66 -2.91 -10.93
C LYS A 46 0.52 -1.82 -11.97
N ASP A 47 -0.68 -1.57 -12.50
CA ASP A 47 -0.97 -0.43 -13.36
C ASP A 47 -1.07 0.87 -12.54
N PRO A 48 -0.11 1.81 -12.67
CA PRO A 48 -0.06 3.05 -11.87
C PRO A 48 -1.15 4.07 -12.21
N ASN A 49 -1.97 3.78 -13.23
CA ASN A 49 -3.02 4.67 -13.72
C ASN A 49 -4.43 4.14 -13.47
N LYS A 50 -4.55 2.97 -12.83
CA LYS A 50 -5.85 2.30 -12.63
C LYS A 50 -6.62 2.86 -11.44
N TYR A 51 -5.92 3.30 -10.39
CA TYR A 51 -6.53 3.93 -9.23
C TYR A 51 -5.92 5.30 -8.93
N PRO A 52 -6.71 6.23 -8.34
CA PRO A 52 -6.27 7.59 -8.04
C PRO A 52 -5.22 7.66 -6.92
N ASP A 53 -5.05 6.61 -6.12
CA ASP A 53 -4.11 6.56 -5.00
C ASP A 53 -2.88 5.73 -5.35
N ARG A 54 -1.72 6.20 -4.89
CA ARG A 54 -0.43 5.55 -5.13
C ARG A 54 -0.01 4.71 -3.94
N LEU A 55 0.52 3.53 -4.22
CA LEU A 55 1.05 2.61 -3.23
C LEU A 55 2.52 2.33 -3.49
N TRP A 56 3.31 2.66 -2.49
CA TRP A 56 4.71 2.32 -2.38
C TRP A 56 4.84 0.98 -1.67
N ILE A 57 5.52 0.03 -2.31
CA ILE A 57 5.76 -1.27 -1.70
C ILE A 57 7.15 -1.28 -1.08
N ARG A 58 7.17 -1.57 0.22
CA ARG A 58 8.38 -1.75 1.00
C ARG A 58 8.52 -3.22 1.36
N LEU A 59 9.63 -3.82 0.97
CA LEU A 59 9.95 -5.19 1.35
C LEU A 59 10.27 -5.26 2.84
N GLY A 60 10.06 -6.42 3.47
CA GLY A 60 10.37 -6.66 4.90
C GLY A 60 11.84 -6.42 5.25
N ARG A 61 12.73 -6.41 4.25
CA ARG A 61 14.14 -6.01 4.36
C ARG A 61 14.35 -4.48 4.41
N GLY A 62 13.28 -3.69 4.39
CA GLY A 62 13.31 -2.23 4.39
C GLY A 62 13.53 -1.59 3.01
N GLN A 63 13.74 -2.39 1.96
CA GLN A 63 13.97 -1.91 0.59
C GLN A 63 12.67 -1.45 -0.06
N LEU A 64 12.65 -0.19 -0.52
CA LEU A 64 11.52 0.37 -1.24
C LEU A 64 11.64 0.03 -2.72
N VAL A 65 10.61 -0.60 -3.27
CA VAL A 65 10.55 -0.97 -4.69
C VAL A 65 10.17 0.28 -5.49
N LYS A 66 11.16 1.13 -5.77
CA LYS A 66 10.97 2.39 -6.52
C LYS A 66 10.61 2.18 -7.99
N ASP A 67 10.98 1.03 -8.55
CA ASP A 67 10.83 0.71 -9.97
C ASP A 67 9.37 0.40 -10.37
N HIS A 68 8.52 0.06 -9.41
CA HIS A 68 7.13 -0.32 -9.65
C HIS A 68 6.17 0.43 -8.71
N PRO A 69 5.84 1.70 -9.02
CA PRO A 69 4.75 2.38 -8.33
C PRO A 69 3.44 1.67 -8.67
N CYS A 70 2.78 1.10 -7.66
CA CYS A 70 1.47 0.49 -7.84
C CYS A 70 0.36 1.49 -7.56
N SER A 71 -0.81 1.25 -8.14
CA SER A 71 -2.05 1.91 -7.74
C SER A 71 -2.76 1.09 -6.67
N VAL A 72 -3.44 1.76 -5.75
CA VAL A 72 -4.21 1.08 -4.69
C VAL A 72 -5.61 1.65 -4.58
N LYS A 73 -6.55 0.78 -4.19
CA LYS A 73 -7.89 1.17 -3.76
C LYS A 73 -8.18 0.60 -2.39
N ILE A 74 -8.38 1.47 -1.41
CA ILE A 74 -8.75 1.05 -0.06
C ILE A 74 -10.23 0.68 -0.06
N LEU A 75 -10.54 -0.56 0.34
CA LEU A 75 -11.92 -1.06 0.47
C LEU A 75 -12.46 -0.80 1.87
N GLU A 76 -11.67 -1.13 2.90
CA GLU A 76 -12.13 -1.12 4.29
C GLU A 76 -10.96 -0.88 5.25
N ILE A 77 -11.14 -0.05 6.27
CA ILE A 77 -10.12 0.17 7.32
C ILE A 77 -10.48 -0.69 8.53
N LEU A 78 -9.64 -1.69 8.81
CA LEU A 78 -9.75 -2.54 10.00
C LEU A 78 -9.13 -1.80 11.19
N LYS A 79 -9.97 -1.27 12.09
CA LYS A 79 -9.47 -0.69 13.35
C LYS A 79 -8.99 -1.81 14.27
N PRO A 80 -7.82 -1.69 14.91
CA PRO A 80 -7.49 -2.55 16.04
C PRO A 80 -8.47 -2.22 17.17
N TYR A 81 -9.09 -3.26 17.74
CA TYR A 81 -9.97 -3.19 18.91
C TYR A 81 -9.20 -2.76 20.15
#